data_AF-A0A2E9SS82-F1
#
_entry.id   AF-A0A2E9SS82-F1
#
_cell.length_a   1.000
_cell.length_b   1.000
_cell.length_c   1.000
_cell.angle_alpha   90.00
_cell.angle_beta   90.00
_cell.angle_gamma   90.00
#
_symmetry.space_group_name_H-M   'P 1'
#
loop_
_entity.id
_entity.type
_entity.pdbx_description
1 polymer ?
#
loop_
_entity_poly.entity_id
_entity_poly.type
_entity_poly.pdbx_seq_one_letter_code
_entity_poly.pdbx_strand_id
1 'polypeptide(L)'
;MTQASTQDPIRYPFANAPEKGEWIAVAPGVYWLQMALPMALDHINLYVLEDDNGWYIVDTGMKWGDTQERWRLLFDNQMAGKPLLGVICTHMHPDHIGQAGWLCREFRVPLYMSFGEYVSSRMFSSMGEGDLEWTTAQYFQRSGIPSEAIEKMRAKFKGFGNIVEPMPKAYQRLKDGQVL
;
A
#
# COMPACT_ATOMS: atom_id res chain seq x y z
N MET A 1 -25.41 -0.89 -38.12
CA MET A 1 -25.78 -0.67 -36.71
C MET A 1 -25.07 -1.73 -35.90
N THR A 2 -23.96 -1.38 -35.25
CA THR A 2 -23.25 -2.27 -34.33
C THR A 2 -24.01 -2.31 -33.01
N GLN A 3 -24.52 -3.48 -32.63
CA GLN A 3 -25.10 -3.68 -31.30
C GLN A 3 -24.02 -3.43 -30.25
N ALA A 4 -24.26 -2.47 -29.35
CA ALA A 4 -23.46 -2.31 -28.15
C ALA A 4 -23.59 -3.58 -27.30
N SER A 5 -22.48 -4.14 -26.82
CA SER A 5 -22.53 -5.27 -25.89
C SER A 5 -23.16 -4.79 -24.58
N THR A 6 -24.22 -5.47 -24.16
CA THR A 6 -24.82 -5.27 -22.85
C THR A 6 -23.91 -5.96 -21.83
N GLN A 7 -22.93 -5.24 -21.28
CA GLN A 7 -22.20 -5.74 -20.12
C GLN A 7 -23.17 -5.89 -18.95
N ASP A 8 -23.15 -7.05 -18.29
CA ASP A 8 -23.89 -7.24 -17.05
C ASP A 8 -23.48 -6.17 -16.03
N PRO A 9 -24.43 -5.57 -15.30
CA PRO A 9 -24.11 -4.54 -14.32
C PRO A 9 -23.26 -5.13 -13.19
N ILE A 10 -22.27 -4.35 -12.73
CA ILE A 10 -21.45 -4.69 -11.55
C ILE A 10 -22.39 -4.86 -10.34
N ARG A 11 -22.20 -5.96 -9.61
CA ARG A 11 -22.95 -6.26 -8.39
C ARG A 11 -22.02 -6.13 -7.18
N TYR A 12 -22.47 -5.43 -6.16
CA TYR A 12 -21.76 -5.29 -4.88
C TYR A 12 -22.40 -6.24 -3.85
N PRO A 13 -21.74 -7.37 -3.52
CA PRO A 13 -22.34 -8.37 -2.62
C PRO A 13 -22.38 -7.94 -1.15
N PHE A 14 -21.60 -6.92 -0.77
CA PHE A 14 -21.56 -6.36 0.58
C PHE A 14 -22.21 -4.98 0.58
N ALA A 15 -23.16 -4.76 1.49
CA ALA A 15 -23.89 -3.50 1.58
C ALA A 15 -23.03 -2.35 2.15
N ASN A 16 -22.11 -2.68 3.06
CA ASN A 16 -21.27 -1.72 3.77
C ASN A 16 -19.80 -2.15 3.70
N ALA A 17 -18.91 -1.17 3.80
CA ALA A 17 -17.49 -1.41 4.02
C ALA A 17 -17.19 -1.76 5.49
N PRO A 18 -16.04 -2.38 5.78
CA PRO A 18 -15.60 -2.68 7.15
C PRO A 18 -15.49 -1.41 8.01
N GLU A 19 -15.89 -1.50 9.29
CA GLU A 19 -15.73 -0.40 10.24
C GLU A 19 -14.26 -0.21 10.67
N LYS A 20 -13.99 0.85 11.45
CA LYS A 20 -12.64 1.16 11.91
C LYS A 20 -12.08 0.02 12.76
N GLY A 21 -10.95 -0.54 12.32
CA GLY A 21 -10.27 -1.61 13.06
C GLY A 21 -10.98 -2.96 12.94
N GLU A 22 -11.88 -3.10 11.97
CA GLU A 22 -12.60 -4.34 11.68
C GLU A 22 -12.34 -4.82 10.24
N TRP A 23 -12.63 -6.10 10.01
CA TRP A 23 -12.69 -6.72 8.69
C TRP A 23 -14.06 -7.33 8.38
N ILE A 24 -14.29 -7.59 7.09
CA ILE A 24 -15.38 -8.42 6.57
C ILE A 24 -14.77 -9.64 5.88
N ALA A 25 -15.25 -10.85 6.19
CA ALA A 25 -14.87 -12.05 5.44
C ALA A 25 -15.52 -12.01 4.04
N VAL A 26 -14.70 -11.99 3.00
CA VAL A 26 -15.16 -11.90 1.60
C VAL A 26 -15.09 -13.23 0.85
N ALA A 27 -14.29 -14.16 1.36
CA ALA A 27 -14.24 -15.56 0.99
C ALA A 27 -13.68 -16.36 2.19
N PRO A 28 -13.77 -17.71 2.22
CA PRO A 28 -13.10 -18.50 3.24
C PRO A 28 -11.61 -18.17 3.33
N GLY A 29 -11.15 -17.73 4.50
CA GLY A 29 -9.75 -17.33 4.73
C GLY A 29 -9.32 -16.01 4.09
N VAL A 30 -10.23 -15.20 3.56
CA VAL A 30 -9.92 -13.90 2.94
C VAL A 30 -10.76 -12.81 3.59
N TYR A 31 -10.08 -11.83 4.20
CA TYR A 31 -10.69 -10.77 4.97
C TYR A 31 -10.36 -9.41 4.37
N TRP A 32 -11.38 -8.59 4.13
CA TRP A 32 -11.27 -7.24 3.60
C TRP A 32 -11.32 -6.23 4.76
N LEU A 33 -10.42 -5.24 4.74
CA LEU A 33 -10.39 -4.09 5.66
C LEU A 33 -10.14 -2.79 4.89
N GLN A 34 -10.37 -1.63 5.52
CA GLN A 34 -10.12 -0.32 4.94
C GLN A 34 -9.28 0.60 5.85
N MET A 35 -8.33 1.31 5.23
CA MET A 35 -7.56 2.38 5.86
C MET A 35 -7.86 3.72 5.20
N ALA A 36 -7.92 4.79 6.00
CA ALA A 36 -8.20 6.14 5.51
C ALA A 36 -6.99 6.76 4.79
N LEU A 37 -7.25 7.60 3.79
CA LEU A 37 -6.25 8.33 3.02
C LEU A 37 -6.54 9.85 3.03
N PRO A 38 -5.50 10.71 3.10
CA PRO A 38 -5.66 12.17 3.09
C PRO A 38 -5.77 12.76 1.66
N MET A 39 -6.54 12.11 0.79
CA MET A 39 -6.64 12.46 -0.63
C MET A 39 -8.10 12.45 -1.12
N ALA A 40 -8.34 12.82 -2.37
CA ALA A 40 -9.68 12.72 -2.98
C ALA A 40 -10.18 11.27 -3.05
N LEU A 41 -9.26 10.33 -3.25
CA LEU A 41 -9.47 8.93 -2.89
C LEU A 41 -9.22 8.83 -1.38
N ASP A 42 -10.29 8.66 -0.60
CA ASP A 42 -10.28 8.79 0.86
C ASP A 42 -10.01 7.46 1.59
N HIS A 43 -9.85 6.36 0.86
CA HIS A 43 -9.55 5.06 1.44
C HIS A 43 -8.75 4.14 0.50
N ILE A 44 -8.09 3.15 1.10
CA ILE A 44 -7.52 1.98 0.43
C ILE A 44 -8.12 0.70 1.03
N ASN A 45 -8.42 -0.28 0.18
CA ASN A 45 -8.79 -1.63 0.60
C ASN A 45 -7.52 -2.46 0.80
N LEU A 46 -7.41 -3.11 1.95
CA LEU A 46 -6.34 -4.07 2.26
C LEU A 46 -6.97 -5.43 2.51
N TYR A 47 -6.13 -6.47 2.49
CA TYR A 47 -6.59 -7.83 2.76
C TYR A 47 -5.73 -8.53 3.79
N VAL A 48 -6.36 -9.40 4.58
CA VAL A 48 -5.68 -10.38 5.43
C VAL A 48 -6.07 -11.77 4.90
N LEU A 49 -5.07 -12.63 4.76
CA LEU A 49 -5.21 -14.01 4.30
C LEU A 49 -4.91 -14.95 5.46
N GLU A 50 -5.78 -15.93 5.67
CA GLU A 50 -5.60 -16.99 6.65
C GLU A 50 -4.70 -18.08 6.11
N ASP A 51 -3.72 -18.46 6.91
CA ASP A 51 -2.94 -19.69 6.78
C ASP A 51 -3.20 -20.59 7.99
N ASP A 52 -2.87 -21.88 7.85
CA ASP A 52 -2.92 -22.83 8.97
C ASP A 52 -2.06 -22.35 10.15
N ASN A 53 -0.94 -21.68 9.87
CA ASN A 53 0.05 -21.28 10.87
C ASN A 53 -0.07 -19.81 11.30
N GLY A 54 -0.93 -19.01 10.67
CA GLY A 54 -0.94 -17.57 10.91
C GLY A 54 -1.67 -16.75 9.87
N TRP A 55 -1.22 -15.51 9.73
CA TRP A 55 -1.83 -14.52 8.85
C TRP A 55 -0.81 -13.97 7.85
N TYR A 56 -1.26 -13.66 6.64
CA TYR A 56 -0.55 -12.77 5.71
C TYR A 56 -1.33 -11.49 5.51
N ILE A 57 -0.64 -10.35 5.51
CA ILE A 57 -1.23 -9.05 5.15
C ILE A 57 -0.93 -8.76 3.68
N VAL A 58 -1.90 -8.23 2.94
CA VAL A 58 -1.75 -7.69 1.59
C VAL A 58 -2.00 -6.18 1.63
N ASP A 59 -0.94 -5.42 1.36
CA ASP A 59 -0.85 -3.96 1.47
C ASP A 59 -1.11 -3.43 2.89
N THR A 60 -0.67 -2.19 3.16
CA THR A 60 -0.39 -1.78 4.56
C THR A 60 -1.00 -0.45 4.99
N GLY A 61 -1.52 0.35 4.06
CA GLY A 61 -1.96 1.71 4.35
C GLY A 61 -0.79 2.69 4.43
N MET A 62 -1.13 3.98 4.42
CA MET A 62 -0.16 5.08 4.48
C MET A 62 0.36 5.30 5.92
N LYS A 63 1.57 5.86 6.06
CA LYS A 63 2.05 6.44 7.32
C LYS A 63 1.32 7.75 7.59
N TRP A 64 0.07 7.66 8.00
CA TRP A 64 -0.81 8.80 8.18
C TRP A 64 -1.94 8.47 9.17
N GLY A 65 -2.46 9.50 9.84
CA GLY A 65 -3.69 9.43 10.62
C GLY A 65 -3.69 8.29 11.64
N ASP A 66 -4.77 7.51 11.63
CA ASP A 66 -5.02 6.41 12.56
C ASP A 66 -4.64 5.02 11.99
N THR A 67 -3.85 4.94 10.91
CA THR A 67 -3.53 3.65 10.26
C THR A 67 -2.90 2.63 11.21
N GLN A 68 -1.93 3.03 12.04
CA GLN A 68 -1.33 2.10 13.02
C GLN A 68 -2.29 1.72 14.15
N GLU A 69 -3.18 2.63 14.56
CA GLU A 69 -4.22 2.35 15.56
C GLU A 69 -5.18 1.28 15.04
N ARG A 70 -5.63 1.41 13.78
CA ARG A 70 -6.47 0.40 13.10
C ARG A 70 -5.81 -0.95 13.03
N TRP A 71 -4.52 -1.01 12.68
CA TRP A 71 -3.76 -2.25 12.69
C TRP A 71 -3.69 -2.88 14.07
N ARG A 72 -3.40 -2.09 15.11
CA ARG A 72 -3.37 -2.59 16.50
C ARG A 72 -4.72 -3.17 16.93
N LEU A 73 -5.83 -2.50 16.61
CA LEU A 73 -7.17 -3.02 16.89
C LEU A 73 -7.42 -4.38 16.23
N LEU A 74 -6.96 -4.58 15.00
CA LEU A 74 -7.08 -5.87 14.32
C LEU A 74 -6.22 -6.95 15.00
N PHE A 75 -4.96 -6.63 15.35
CA PHE A 75 -4.07 -7.55 16.06
C PHE A 75 -4.57 -7.94 17.45
N ASP A 76 -5.18 -7.01 18.17
CA ASP A 76 -5.70 -7.23 19.53
C ASP A 76 -7.05 -7.97 19.51
N ASN A 77 -7.78 -7.95 18.40
CA ASN A 77 -9.11 -8.55 18.28
C ASN A 77 -9.16 -9.66 17.23
N GLN A 78 -9.46 -9.33 15.97
CA GLN A 78 -9.84 -10.33 14.96
C GLN A 78 -8.68 -11.23 14.51
N MET A 79 -7.44 -10.74 14.60
CA MET A 79 -6.22 -11.51 14.35
C MET A 79 -5.65 -12.16 15.61
N ALA A 80 -6.29 -11.98 16.76
CA ALA A 80 -5.81 -12.54 18.02
C ALA A 80 -5.72 -14.07 17.95
N GLY A 81 -4.65 -14.62 18.50
CA GLY A 81 -4.48 -16.07 18.65
C GLY A 81 -3.64 -16.76 17.57
N LYS A 82 -3.32 -16.11 16.45
CA LYS A 82 -2.31 -16.60 15.49
C LYS A 82 -1.27 -15.53 15.14
N PRO A 83 -0.01 -15.91 14.85
CA PRO A 83 1.02 -14.94 14.50
C PRO A 83 0.83 -14.36 13.09
N LEU A 84 1.39 -13.18 12.86
CA LEU A 84 1.66 -12.71 11.49
C LEU A 84 2.81 -13.52 10.91
N LEU A 85 2.68 -13.97 9.66
CA LEU A 85 3.70 -14.74 8.94
C LEU A 85 4.48 -13.89 7.93
N GLY A 86 3.84 -12.88 7.37
CA GLY A 86 4.44 -12.05 6.33
C GLY A 86 3.56 -10.88 5.91
N VAL A 87 4.21 -9.90 5.30
CA VAL A 87 3.55 -8.77 4.63
C VAL A 87 3.83 -8.85 3.15
N ILE A 88 2.79 -8.81 2.33
CA ILE A 88 2.85 -8.77 0.87
C ILE A 88 2.48 -7.35 0.45
N CYS A 89 3.28 -6.71 -0.39
CA CYS A 89 2.88 -5.43 -0.99
C CYS A 89 2.77 -5.58 -2.51
N THR A 90 1.66 -5.07 -3.05
CA THR A 90 1.33 -5.16 -4.47
C THR A 90 2.25 -4.30 -5.32
N HIS A 91 2.45 -3.04 -4.91
CA HIS A 91 3.32 -2.09 -5.60
C HIS A 91 3.83 -0.98 -4.67
N MET A 92 4.71 -0.12 -5.18
CA MET A 92 5.52 0.85 -4.43
C MET A 92 4.80 2.09 -3.88
N HIS A 93 3.51 2.32 -4.18
CA HIS A 93 2.85 3.57 -3.77
C HIS A 93 2.64 3.65 -2.24
N PRO A 94 2.65 4.87 -1.65
CA PRO A 94 2.64 5.06 -0.20
C PRO A 94 1.48 4.43 0.55
N ASP A 95 0.29 4.37 -0.05
CA ASP A 95 -0.88 3.73 0.52
C ASP A 95 -0.74 2.20 0.59
N HIS A 96 0.12 1.59 -0.23
CA HIS A 96 0.38 0.16 -0.23
C HIS A 96 1.56 -0.20 0.68
N ILE A 97 2.68 0.53 0.59
CA ILE A 97 3.93 0.23 1.33
C ILE A 97 4.07 0.99 2.65
N GLY A 98 3.18 1.94 2.93
CA GLY A 98 3.39 2.99 3.93
C GLY A 98 3.66 2.48 5.34
N GLN A 99 3.10 1.33 5.72
CA GLN A 99 3.32 0.70 7.02
C GLN A 99 4.15 -0.59 6.95
N ALA A 100 4.57 -1.04 5.76
CA ALA A 100 5.29 -2.30 5.56
C ALA A 100 6.56 -2.39 6.44
N GLY A 101 7.31 -1.28 6.52
CA GLY A 101 8.49 -1.18 7.37
C GLY A 101 8.22 -1.32 8.87
N TRP A 102 7.10 -0.76 9.35
CA TRP A 102 6.68 -0.88 10.74
C TRP A 102 6.20 -2.31 11.05
N LEU A 103 5.26 -2.84 10.25
CA LEU A 103 4.72 -4.18 10.43
C LEU A 103 5.81 -5.26 10.44
N CYS A 104 6.72 -5.24 9.45
CA CYS A 104 7.79 -6.25 9.39
C CYS A 104 8.73 -6.18 10.60
N ARG A 105 9.01 -4.98 11.11
CA ARG A 105 9.92 -4.77 12.25
C ARG A 105 9.27 -5.14 13.57
N GLU A 106 8.02 -4.74 13.77
CA GLU A 106 7.25 -5.00 14.99
C GLU A 106 7.05 -6.51 15.18
N PHE A 107 6.59 -7.19 14.14
CA PHE A 107 6.23 -8.62 14.20
C PHE A 107 7.36 -9.55 13.77
N ARG A 108 8.52 -9.02 13.36
CA ARG A 108 9.69 -9.78 12.90
C ARG A 108 9.37 -10.75 11.75
N VAL A 109 8.60 -10.28 10.79
CA VAL A 109 8.17 -11.06 9.61
C VAL A 109 8.83 -10.54 8.33
N PRO A 110 8.99 -11.39 7.29
CA PRO A 110 9.47 -10.96 5.99
C PRO A 110 8.46 -10.09 5.22
N LEU A 111 9.02 -9.22 4.38
CA LEU A 111 8.30 -8.53 3.30
C LEU A 111 8.38 -9.35 2.02
N TYR A 112 7.27 -9.53 1.32
CA TYR A 112 7.16 -10.14 0.00
C TYR A 112 6.74 -9.09 -1.03
N MET A 113 7.53 -8.95 -2.09
CA MET A 113 7.27 -8.00 -3.18
C MET A 113 7.93 -8.50 -4.47
N SER A 114 7.46 -8.01 -5.62
CA SER A 114 8.19 -8.20 -6.88
C SER A 114 9.50 -7.39 -6.87
N PHE A 115 10.48 -7.79 -7.68
CA PHE A 115 11.79 -7.11 -7.72
C PHE A 115 11.69 -5.62 -8.07
N GLY A 116 10.95 -5.29 -9.13
CA GLY A 116 10.83 -3.91 -9.61
C GLY A 116 10.14 -3.02 -8.58
N GLU A 117 9.11 -3.55 -7.93
CA GLU A 117 8.34 -2.84 -6.90
C GLU A 117 9.16 -2.61 -5.63
N TYR A 118 9.89 -3.62 -5.17
CA TYR A 118 10.78 -3.46 -4.02
C TYR A 118 11.89 -2.43 -4.29
N VAL A 119 12.60 -2.54 -5.42
CA VAL A 119 13.67 -1.59 -5.75
C VAL A 119 13.13 -0.17 -5.88
N SER A 120 12.01 -0.01 -6.57
CA SER A 120 11.34 1.30 -6.71
C SER A 120 10.93 1.85 -5.36
N SER A 121 10.35 1.03 -4.48
CA SER A 121 9.98 1.46 -3.11
C SER A 121 11.18 1.96 -2.31
N ARG A 122 12.34 1.29 -2.40
CA ARG A 122 13.59 1.68 -1.71
C ARG A 122 14.12 3.01 -2.22
N MET A 123 14.11 3.23 -3.54
CA MET A 123 14.57 4.47 -4.16
C MET A 123 13.61 5.62 -3.85
N PHE A 124 12.33 5.41 -4.12
CA PHE A 124 11.27 6.40 -3.93
C PHE A 124 11.14 6.84 -2.47
N SER A 125 11.12 5.91 -1.51
CA SER A 125 11.02 6.25 -0.09
C SER A 125 12.25 6.99 0.47
N SER A 126 13.39 6.91 -0.24
CA SER A 126 14.60 7.65 0.12
C SER A 126 14.65 9.08 -0.44
N MET A 127 13.70 9.44 -1.32
CA MET A 127 13.66 10.79 -1.88
C MET A 127 13.35 11.85 -0.81
N GLY A 128 14.03 12.98 -0.89
CA GLY A 128 13.93 14.10 0.02
C GLY A 128 13.86 15.46 -0.67
N GLU A 129 13.94 16.51 0.14
CA GLU A 129 14.01 17.88 -0.35
C GLU A 129 15.28 18.10 -1.19
N GLY A 130 15.12 18.64 -2.40
CA GLY A 130 16.22 18.87 -3.34
C GLY A 130 16.31 17.88 -4.50
N ASP A 131 15.69 16.69 -4.40
CA ASP A 131 15.78 15.65 -5.45
C ASP A 131 15.06 15.98 -6.75
N LEU A 132 14.21 17.01 -6.75
CA LEU A 132 13.65 17.57 -7.98
C LEU A 132 14.67 18.47 -8.68
N GLU A 133 15.92 18.04 -8.85
CA GLU A 133 17.02 18.85 -9.39
C GLU A 133 16.87 19.22 -10.89
N TRP A 134 17.91 19.77 -11.51
CA TRP A 134 17.83 20.28 -12.90
C TRP A 134 17.54 19.17 -13.91
N THR A 135 18.03 17.94 -13.69
CA THR A 135 17.80 16.78 -14.57
C THR A 135 16.31 16.38 -14.56
N THR A 136 15.72 16.29 -13.37
CA THR A 136 14.28 16.00 -13.18
C THR A 136 13.40 17.12 -13.73
N ALA A 137 13.77 18.39 -13.50
CA ALA A 137 13.06 19.53 -14.07
C ALA A 137 13.11 19.53 -15.60
N GLN A 138 14.28 19.25 -16.20
CA GLN A 138 14.42 19.15 -17.65
C GLN A 138 13.60 17.99 -18.22
N TYR A 139 13.55 16.85 -17.53
CA TYR A 139 12.71 15.72 -17.91
C TYR A 139 11.22 16.14 -17.95
N PHE A 140 10.71 16.72 -16.85
CA PHE A 140 9.32 17.16 -16.79
C PHE A 140 8.97 18.24 -17.82
N GLN A 141 9.89 19.16 -18.09
CA GLN A 141 9.70 20.17 -19.12
C GLN A 141 9.59 19.54 -20.51
N ARG A 142 10.44 18.55 -20.83
CA ARG A 142 10.36 17.79 -22.10
C ARG A 142 9.08 16.95 -22.19
N SER A 143 8.52 16.55 -21.06
CA SER A 143 7.21 15.90 -20.96
C SER A 143 6.02 16.86 -21.06
N GLY A 144 6.26 18.17 -21.25
CA GLY A 144 5.22 19.18 -21.45
C GLY A 144 4.71 19.85 -20.17
N ILE A 145 5.34 19.61 -19.01
CA ILE A 145 4.97 20.28 -17.77
C ILE A 145 5.53 21.72 -17.79
N PRO A 146 4.71 22.77 -17.60
CA PRO A 146 5.18 24.15 -17.55
C PRO A 146 6.16 24.38 -16.41
N SER A 147 7.18 25.22 -16.64
CA SER A 147 8.21 25.54 -15.64
C SER A 147 7.64 26.04 -14.31
N GLU A 148 6.57 26.85 -14.34
CA GLU A 148 5.89 27.33 -13.14
C GLU A 148 5.31 26.18 -12.29
N ALA A 149 4.76 25.14 -12.93
CA ALA A 149 4.24 23.97 -12.22
C ALA A 149 5.37 23.13 -11.60
N ILE A 150 6.51 23.02 -12.29
CA ILE A 150 7.70 22.33 -11.78
C ILE A 150 8.23 23.05 -10.54
N GLU A 151 8.33 24.39 -10.56
CA GLU A 151 8.80 25.16 -9.41
C GLU A 151 7.84 25.10 -8.22
N LYS A 152 6.52 25.13 -8.47
CA LYS A 152 5.51 24.90 -7.41
C LYS A 152 5.63 23.51 -6.80
N MET A 153 5.87 22.48 -7.62
CA MET A 153 6.07 21.11 -7.15
C MET A 153 7.37 21.01 -6.34
N ARG A 154 8.47 21.58 -6.83
CA ARG A 154 9.77 21.67 -6.14
C ARG A 154 9.63 22.29 -4.75
N ALA A 155 8.93 23.42 -4.63
CA ALA A 155 8.77 24.12 -3.36
C ALA A 155 7.95 23.32 -2.32
N LYS A 156 7.03 22.45 -2.78
CA LYS A 156 6.17 21.65 -1.91
C LYS A 156 6.72 20.27 -1.59
N PHE A 157 7.64 19.75 -2.40
CA PHE A 157 8.13 18.39 -2.27
C PHE A 157 9.06 18.25 -1.06
N LYS A 158 8.61 17.48 -0.07
CA LYS A 158 9.35 17.20 1.17
C LYS A 158 9.79 15.74 1.29
N GLY A 159 9.76 15.01 0.17
CA GLY A 159 10.02 13.56 0.17
C GLY A 159 8.86 12.74 0.71
N PHE A 160 9.09 11.43 0.83
CA PHE A 160 8.07 10.44 1.19
C PHE A 160 8.18 9.91 2.62
N GLY A 161 9.21 10.28 3.38
CA GLY A 161 9.45 9.77 4.73
C GLY A 161 8.37 10.11 5.78
N ASN A 162 7.53 11.12 5.49
CA ASN A 162 6.37 11.46 6.31
C ASN A 162 5.16 10.57 6.06
N ILE A 163 5.14 9.84 4.94
CA ILE A 163 3.99 9.06 4.47
C ILE A 163 4.32 7.58 4.18
N VAL A 164 5.60 7.21 4.33
CA VAL A 164 6.10 5.84 4.28
C VAL A 164 7.06 5.60 5.45
N GLU A 165 6.84 4.52 6.19
CA GLU A 165 7.78 4.04 7.22
C GLU A 165 9.06 3.49 6.58
N PRO A 166 10.21 3.52 7.28
CA PRO A 166 11.46 3.01 6.73
C PRO A 166 11.32 1.57 6.23
N MET A 167 11.44 1.39 4.91
CA MET A 167 11.27 0.10 4.24
C MET A 167 12.25 -0.95 4.80
N PRO A 168 11.87 -2.25 4.82
CA PRO A 168 12.81 -3.32 5.08
C PRO A 168 14.03 -3.25 4.16
N LYS A 169 15.20 -3.70 4.65
CA LYS A 169 16.45 -3.72 3.88
C LYS A 169 16.65 -5.02 3.08
N ALA A 170 15.83 -6.02 3.35
CA ALA A 170 15.75 -7.27 2.63
C ALA A 170 14.27 -7.64 2.42
N TYR A 171 14.01 -8.49 1.42
CA TYR A 171 12.67 -8.93 1.04
C TYR A 171 12.76 -10.33 0.43
N GLN A 172 11.63 -11.03 0.44
CA GLN A 172 11.41 -12.25 -0.32
C GLN A 172 10.84 -11.87 -1.68
N ARG A 173 11.63 -12.14 -2.74
CA ARG A 173 11.22 -11.77 -4.10
C ARG A 173 10.10 -12.67 -4.58
N LEU A 174 8.97 -12.07 -4.92
CA LEU A 174 7.89 -12.71 -5.66
C LEU A 174 8.22 -12.77 -7.16
N LYS A 175 7.84 -13.88 -7.79
CA LYS A 175 7.93 -14.13 -9.23
C LYS A 175 6.59 -14.59 -9.77
N ASP A 176 6.36 -14.33 -11.05
CA ASP A 176 5.20 -14.87 -11.75
C ASP A 176 5.12 -16.40 -11.62
N GLY A 177 3.91 -16.92 -11.41
CA GLY A 177 3.64 -18.34 -11.18
C GLY A 177 4.16 -18.92 -9.86
N GLN A 178 4.75 -18.11 -8.97
CA GLN A 178 5.19 -18.59 -7.65
C GLN A 178 4.00 -18.90 -6.74
N VAL A 179 4.06 -20.05 -6.07
CA VAL A 179 3.17 -20.41 -4.96
C VAL A 179 3.90 -20.12 -3.65
N LEU A 180 3.22 -19.47 -2.71
CA LEU A 180 3.71 -19.14 -1.37
C LEU A 180 3.27 -20.17 -0.35
#